data_AF-A0A0B8PKI9-F1
#
_entry.id   AF-A0A0B8PKI9-F1
#
_cell.length_a   1.000
_cell.length_b   1.000
_cell.length_c   1.000
_cell.angle_alpha   90.00
_cell.angle_beta   90.00
_cell.angle_gamma   90.00
#
_symmetry.space_group_name_H-M   'P 1'
#
loop_
_entity.id
_entity.type
_entity.pdbx_description
1 polymer ?
#
loop_
_entity_poly.entity_id
_entity_poly.type
_entity_poly.pdbx_seq_one_letter_code
_entity_poly.pdbx_strand_id
1 'polypeptide(L)'
;MLGSALLFSLGTTVNAQEMKPTYWQDLVPQVERVEDPFATLDSNQLYDLGTIARYEASLNEPGFQPSEEAKKNIAEIRVSLKKQGIDVDHLFSMREQIKQQRMASATQPNKAILDKKHRIPGFITPVEMEGTKVTKFFLVPTAGACIHTPPPPPNQIVLVEYPQYRASESCHTSMG
;
A
#
# COMPACT_ATOMS: atom_id res chain seq x y z
N MET A 1 -6.79 -39.37 -67.35
CA MET A 1 -5.79 -38.89 -66.37
C MET A 1 -6.54 -38.16 -65.27
N LEU A 2 -6.68 -38.78 -64.09
CA LEU A 2 -7.33 -38.15 -62.93
C LEU A 2 -6.34 -37.17 -62.28
N GLY A 3 -6.69 -35.88 -62.25
CA GLY A 3 -5.95 -34.86 -61.52
C GLY A 3 -6.49 -34.74 -60.09
N SER A 4 -5.71 -35.24 -59.13
CA SER A 4 -6.03 -35.15 -57.70
C SER A 4 -5.65 -33.75 -57.19
N ALA A 5 -6.64 -32.94 -56.81
CA ALA A 5 -6.41 -31.65 -56.18
C ALA A 5 -6.13 -31.84 -54.68
N LEU A 6 -4.88 -31.64 -54.26
CA LEU A 6 -4.50 -31.55 -52.84
C LEU A 6 -4.97 -30.20 -52.29
N LEU A 7 -5.98 -30.23 -51.41
CA LEU A 7 -6.36 -29.10 -50.57
C LEU A 7 -5.38 -29.01 -49.39
N PHE A 8 -4.47 -28.04 -49.45
CA PHE A 8 -3.65 -27.65 -48.30
C PHE A 8 -4.48 -26.75 -47.38
N SER A 9 -5.00 -27.30 -46.29
CA SER A 9 -5.55 -26.54 -45.18
C SER A 9 -4.42 -25.92 -44.36
N LEU A 10 -4.16 -24.62 -44.58
CA LEU A 10 -3.31 -23.82 -43.70
C LEU A 10 -4.03 -23.66 -42.34
N GLY A 11 -3.68 -24.49 -41.37
CA GLY A 11 -4.08 -24.31 -39.98
C GLY A 11 -3.39 -23.08 -39.40
N THR A 12 -4.15 -22.01 -39.17
CA THR A 12 -3.67 -20.87 -38.39
C THR A 12 -3.59 -21.29 -36.92
N THR A 13 -2.39 -21.49 -36.40
CA THR A 13 -2.19 -21.61 -34.95
C THR A 13 -2.46 -20.24 -34.32
N VAL A 14 -3.64 -20.07 -33.73
CA VAL A 14 -3.95 -18.93 -32.86
C VAL A 14 -3.09 -19.10 -31.61
N ASN A 15 -2.02 -18.30 -31.50
CA ASN A 15 -1.20 -18.26 -30.30
C ASN A 15 -1.91 -17.35 -29.28
N ALA A 16 -2.73 -17.95 -28.41
CA ALA A 16 -3.33 -17.25 -27.28
C ALA A 16 -2.22 -17.02 -26.24
N GLN A 17 -1.53 -15.90 -26.33
CA GLN A 17 -0.52 -15.54 -25.34
C GLN A 17 -1.23 -15.20 -24.02
N GLU A 18 -1.18 -16.14 -23.08
CA GLU A 18 -1.81 -16.03 -21.78
C GLU A 18 -1.26 -14.80 -21.03
N MET A 19 -2.14 -13.84 -20.72
CA MET A 19 -1.75 -12.64 -19.99
C MET A 19 -1.38 -13.03 -18.56
N LYS A 20 -0.10 -12.85 -18.20
CA LYS A 20 0.37 -13.13 -16.84
C LYS A 20 -0.41 -12.31 -15.82
N PRO A 21 -0.85 -12.91 -14.69
CA PRO A 21 -1.51 -12.17 -13.64
C PRO A 21 -0.58 -11.11 -13.04
N THR A 22 -1.17 -9.99 -12.64
CA THR A 22 -0.53 -8.95 -11.84
C THR A 22 -0.96 -9.15 -10.40
N TYR A 23 -0.01 -9.25 -9.50
CA TYR A 23 -0.26 -9.54 -8.09
C TYR A 23 -0.33 -8.26 -7.28
N TRP A 24 -0.92 -8.36 -6.08
CA TRP A 24 -1.12 -7.20 -5.21
C TRP A 24 0.18 -6.53 -4.79
N GLN A 25 1.25 -7.30 -4.61
CA GLN A 25 2.59 -6.78 -4.36
C GLN A 25 3.14 -5.91 -5.50
N ASP A 26 2.68 -6.12 -6.74
CA ASP A 26 3.13 -5.36 -7.90
C ASP A 26 2.51 -3.97 -7.97
N LEU A 27 1.41 -3.74 -7.21
CA LEU A 27 0.77 -2.43 -7.06
C LEU A 27 1.55 -1.51 -6.11
N VAL A 28 2.42 -2.08 -5.26
CA VAL A 28 3.23 -1.34 -4.30
C VAL A 28 4.46 -0.75 -5.02
N PRO A 29 4.75 0.55 -4.84
CA PRO A 29 5.88 1.19 -5.49
C PRO A 29 7.19 0.60 -4.96
N GLN A 30 8.16 0.45 -5.86
CA GLN A 30 9.54 0.09 -5.50
C GLN A 30 10.22 1.35 -4.93
N VAL A 31 9.98 1.62 -3.65
CA VAL A 31 10.64 2.73 -2.95
C VAL A 31 12.01 2.25 -2.49
N GLU A 32 13.04 3.08 -2.68
CA GLU A 32 14.38 2.79 -2.18
C GLU A 32 14.31 2.51 -0.67
N ARG A 33 14.95 1.42 -0.23
CA ARG A 33 14.94 1.01 1.17
C ARG A 33 15.92 1.89 1.95
N VAL A 34 15.43 2.99 2.51
CA VAL A 34 16.11 3.67 3.61
C VAL A 34 16.04 2.76 4.83
N GLU A 35 17.16 2.58 5.52
CA GLU A 35 17.19 1.87 6.80
C GLU A 35 16.31 2.60 7.81
N ASP A 36 15.51 1.85 8.55
CA ASP A 36 14.53 2.39 9.48
C ASP A 36 14.96 2.13 10.93
N PRO A 37 15.83 2.98 11.51
CA PRO A 37 16.36 2.79 12.85
C PRO A 37 15.31 2.94 13.94
N PHE A 38 14.09 3.38 13.63
CA PHE A 38 12.98 3.36 14.58
C PHE A 38 12.41 1.95 14.79
N ALA A 39 12.58 1.05 13.81
CA ALA A 39 12.03 -0.30 13.87
C ALA A 39 12.73 -1.20 14.91
N THR A 40 13.95 -0.83 15.32
CA THR A 40 14.74 -1.57 16.31
C THR A 40 14.52 -1.08 17.74
N LEU A 41 13.76 0.01 17.93
CA LEU A 41 13.53 0.61 19.24
C LEU A 41 12.41 -0.08 19.99
N ASP A 42 12.56 -0.22 21.30
CA ASP A 42 11.50 -0.74 22.16
C ASP A 42 10.45 0.33 22.51
N SER A 43 9.37 -0.11 23.15
CA SER A 43 8.24 0.76 23.49
C SER A 43 8.61 1.90 24.45
N ASN A 44 9.56 1.70 25.37
CA ASN A 44 9.99 2.73 26.31
C ASN A 44 10.86 3.77 25.59
N GLN A 45 11.77 3.32 24.74
CA GLN A 45 12.61 4.18 23.91
C GLN A 45 11.75 5.04 22.97
N LEU A 46 10.73 4.45 22.34
CA LEU A 46 9.76 5.17 21.52
C LEU A 46 8.92 6.16 22.32
N TYR A 47 8.53 5.81 23.55
CA TYR A 47 7.81 6.71 24.45
C TYR A 47 8.67 7.93 24.81
N ASP A 48 9.94 7.71 25.16
CA ASP A 48 10.90 8.75 25.51
C ASP A 48 11.19 9.69 24.34
N LEU A 49 11.43 9.13 23.14
CA LEU A 49 11.56 9.91 21.91
C LEU A 49 10.29 10.73 21.62
N GLY A 50 9.12 10.12 21.81
CA GLY A 50 7.83 10.82 21.67
C GLY A 50 7.70 11.98 22.66
N THR A 51 8.22 11.82 23.88
CA THR A 51 8.23 12.86 24.91
C THR A 51 9.13 14.03 24.51
N ILE A 52 10.35 13.75 24.04
CA ILE A 52 11.26 14.78 23.52
C ILE A 52 10.63 15.51 22.32
N ALA A 53 10.08 14.77 21.35
CA ALA A 53 9.50 15.35 20.16
C ALA A 53 8.31 16.28 20.46
N ARG A 54 7.44 15.93 21.41
CA ARG A 54 6.33 16.80 21.84
C ARG A 54 6.82 18.06 22.53
N TYR A 55 7.85 17.94 23.37
CA TYR A 55 8.46 19.08 24.04
C TYR A 55 9.09 20.05 23.03
N GLU A 56 9.88 19.55 22.09
CA GLU A 56 10.49 20.37 21.03
C GLU A 56 9.45 21.04 20.14
N ALA A 57 8.35 20.35 19.82
CA ALA A 57 7.24 20.95 19.09
C ALA A 57 6.61 22.11 19.88
N SER A 58 6.39 21.97 21.19
CA SER A 58 5.84 23.05 22.02
C SER A 58 6.73 24.28 22.13
N LEU A 59 8.06 24.15 21.97
CA LEU A 59 8.96 25.30 21.97
C LEU A 59 8.71 26.25 20.80
N ASN A 60 8.07 25.77 19.73
CA ASN A 60 7.71 26.59 18.57
C ASN A 60 6.33 27.27 18.72
N GLU A 61 5.58 26.97 19.79
CA GLU A 61 4.27 27.56 20.02
C GLU A 61 4.37 28.98 20.59
N PRO A 62 3.68 29.98 20.00
CA PRO A 62 3.72 31.35 20.50
C PRO A 62 3.27 31.46 21.96
N GLY A 63 4.10 32.12 22.78
CA GLY A 63 3.80 32.34 24.19
C GLY A 63 4.03 31.13 25.10
N PHE A 64 4.45 29.99 24.56
CA PHE A 64 4.86 28.85 25.38
C PHE A 64 6.18 29.15 26.09
N GLN A 65 6.21 28.88 27.40
CA GLN A 65 7.42 28.97 28.22
C GLN A 65 7.57 27.66 28.99
N PRO A 66 8.59 26.84 28.68
CA PRO A 66 8.79 25.57 29.38
C PRO A 66 9.25 25.80 30.82
N SER A 67 8.70 25.03 31.76
CA SER A 67 9.16 25.03 33.15
C SER A 67 10.59 24.45 33.26
N GLU A 68 11.29 24.80 34.35
CA GLU A 68 12.63 24.26 34.61
C GLU A 68 12.59 22.75 34.86
N GLU A 69 11.52 22.23 35.45
CA GLU A 69 11.31 20.80 35.64
C GLU A 69 11.18 20.09 34.29
N ALA A 70 10.45 20.68 33.34
CA ALA A 70 10.31 20.14 31.99
C ALA A 70 11.67 20.10 31.27
N LYS A 71 12.45 21.19 31.33
CA LYS A 71 13.82 21.24 30.76
C LYS A 71 14.71 20.14 31.35
N LYS A 72 14.70 20.00 32.69
CA LYS A 72 15.50 18.99 33.40
C LYS A 72 15.09 17.57 33.01
N ASN A 73 13.79 17.28 32.99
CA ASN A 73 13.28 15.96 32.60
C ASN A 73 13.73 15.58 31.18
N ILE A 74 13.59 16.50 30.21
CA ILE A 74 14.02 16.26 28.82
C ILE A 74 15.54 16.03 28.72
N ALA A 75 16.34 16.77 29.49
CA ALA A 75 17.78 16.56 29.55
C ALA A 75 18.14 15.16 30.11
N GLU A 76 17.44 14.70 31.16
CA GLU A 76 17.63 13.37 31.75
C GLU A 76 17.25 12.25 30.76
N ILE A 77 16.13 12.40 30.05
CA ILE A 77 15.71 11.45 29.01
C ILE A 77 16.75 11.37 27.88
N ARG A 78 17.23 12.52 27.37
CA ARG A 78 18.29 12.57 26.34
C ARG A 78 19.57 11.88 26.80
N VAL A 79 19.97 12.06 28.07
CA VAL A 79 21.13 11.36 28.65
C VAL A 79 20.88 9.85 28.74
N SER A 80 19.68 9.43 29.16
CA SER A 80 19.31 8.02 29.25
C SER A 80 19.38 7.33 27.88
N LEU A 81 18.75 7.92 26.85
CA LEU A 81 18.77 7.39 25.48
C LEU A 81 20.20 7.32 24.93
N LYS A 82 21.02 8.35 25.16
CA LYS A 82 22.42 8.36 24.71
C LYS A 82 23.25 7.22 25.35
N LYS A 83 23.03 6.92 26.64
CA LYS A 83 23.69 5.78 27.32
C LYS A 83 23.29 4.43 26.73
N GLN A 84 22.10 4.34 26.13
CA GLN A 84 21.61 3.16 25.43
C GLN A 84 22.09 3.11 23.96
N GLY A 85 22.94 4.06 23.53
CA GLY A 85 23.44 4.14 22.16
C GLY A 85 22.46 4.79 21.17
N ILE A 86 21.41 5.44 21.65
CA ILE A 86 20.40 6.10 20.82
C ILE A 86 20.78 7.56 20.62
N ASP A 87 21.05 7.92 19.37
CA ASP A 87 21.28 9.30 18.95
C ASP A 87 19.93 9.95 18.54
N VAL A 88 19.37 10.73 19.47
CA VAL A 88 18.07 11.39 19.29
C VAL A 88 18.09 12.37 18.12
N ASP A 89 19.17 13.15 17.98
CA ASP A 89 19.24 14.20 16.96
C ASP A 89 19.38 13.58 15.57
N HIS A 90 20.16 12.51 15.46
CA HIS A 90 20.24 11.71 14.24
C HIS A 90 18.88 11.08 13.89
N LEU A 91 18.20 10.44 14.84
CA LEU A 91 16.87 9.85 14.60
C LEU A 91 15.87 10.90 14.12
N PHE A 92 15.83 12.07 14.76
CA PHE A 92 14.92 13.14 14.35
C PHE A 92 15.28 13.72 12.98
N SER A 93 16.56 13.79 12.61
CA SER A 93 16.98 14.20 11.26
C SER A 93 16.45 13.25 10.17
N MET A 94 16.33 11.95 10.47
CA MET A 94 15.81 10.95 9.53
C MET A 94 14.28 10.82 9.54
N ARG A 95 13.61 11.33 10.59
CA ARG A 95 12.18 11.14 10.82
C ARG A 95 11.32 11.54 9.62
N GLU A 96 11.58 12.71 9.03
CA GLU A 96 10.75 13.19 7.93
C GLU A 96 10.98 12.35 6.67
N GLN A 97 12.23 11.99 6.37
CA GLN A 97 12.55 11.14 5.22
C GLN A 97 11.91 9.74 5.35
N ILE A 98 12.01 9.11 6.52
CA ILE A 98 11.39 7.81 6.81
C ILE A 98 9.87 7.91 6.77
N LYS A 99 9.28 8.98 7.32
CA LYS A 99 7.84 9.23 7.23
C LYS A 99 7.39 9.35 5.77
N GLN A 100 8.08 10.14 4.95
CA GLN A 100 7.75 10.30 3.53
C GLN A 100 7.87 8.99 2.76
N GLN A 101 8.93 8.22 3.02
CA GLN A 101 9.13 6.90 2.41
C GLN A 101 8.03 5.90 2.81
N ARG A 102 7.68 5.82 4.11
CA ARG A 102 6.60 4.97 4.62
C ARG A 102 5.25 5.38 4.02
N MET A 103 4.96 6.68 3.96
CA MET A 103 3.76 7.22 3.32
C MET A 103 3.70 6.87 1.84
N ALA A 104 4.79 7.09 1.10
CA ALA A 104 4.85 6.75 -0.33
C ALA A 104 4.59 5.26 -0.56
N SER A 105 5.24 4.39 0.22
CA SER A 105 5.06 2.94 0.15
C SER A 105 3.63 2.49 0.47
N ALA A 106 2.95 3.17 1.40
CA ALA A 106 1.60 2.85 1.82
C ALA A 106 0.49 3.44 0.94
N THR A 107 0.76 4.50 0.17
CA THR A 107 -0.31 5.28 -0.47
C THR A 107 -0.16 5.44 -1.97
N GLN A 108 1.06 5.44 -2.50
CA GLN A 108 1.27 5.69 -3.91
C GLN A 108 1.14 4.39 -4.71
N PRO A 109 0.63 4.45 -5.95
CA PRO A 109 0.67 3.29 -6.84
C PRO A 109 2.07 3.10 -7.42
N ASN A 110 2.40 1.86 -7.78
CA ASN A 110 3.55 1.58 -8.61
C ASN A 110 3.37 2.19 -10.02
N LYS A 111 4.22 3.16 -10.38
CA LYS A 111 4.16 3.80 -11.70
C LYS A 111 4.38 2.85 -12.86
N ALA A 112 5.08 1.73 -12.64
CA ALA A 112 5.41 0.78 -13.70
C ALA A 112 4.20 -0.01 -14.25
N ILE A 113 3.07 -0.02 -13.52
CA ILE A 113 1.84 -0.73 -13.91
C ILE A 113 0.73 0.22 -14.41
N LEU A 114 0.98 1.54 -14.42
CA LEU A 114 -0.02 2.47 -14.92
C LEU A 114 -0.19 2.32 -16.45
N ASP A 115 -1.39 2.64 -16.93
CA ASP A 115 -1.76 2.67 -18.36
C ASP A 115 -1.57 1.36 -19.14
N LYS A 116 -1.58 0.22 -18.43
CA LYS A 116 -1.42 -1.12 -18.98
C LYS A 116 -2.64 -1.99 -18.69
N LYS A 117 -2.82 -3.04 -19.50
CA LYS A 117 -3.84 -4.07 -19.24
C LYS A 117 -3.31 -5.05 -18.21
N HIS A 118 -4.09 -5.28 -17.16
CA HIS A 118 -3.74 -6.17 -16.06
C HIS A 118 -4.85 -7.17 -15.77
N ARG A 119 -4.46 -8.37 -15.35
CA ARG A 119 -5.36 -9.36 -14.75
C ARG A 119 -4.99 -9.46 -13.27
N ILE A 120 -5.80 -8.86 -12.40
CA ILE A 120 -5.55 -8.85 -10.95
C ILE A 120 -6.59 -9.77 -10.28
N PRO A 121 -6.17 -10.85 -9.61
CA PRO A 121 -7.10 -11.69 -8.84
C PRO A 121 -7.54 -10.96 -7.57
N GLY A 122 -8.81 -11.09 -7.19
CA GLY A 122 -9.31 -10.45 -5.97
C GLY A 122 -10.79 -10.68 -5.73
N PHE A 123 -11.31 -10.02 -4.69
CA PHE A 123 -12.71 -10.05 -4.27
C PHE A 123 -13.38 -8.73 -4.57
N ILE A 124 -14.69 -8.77 -4.83
CA ILE A 124 -15.50 -7.60 -5.18
C ILE A 124 -16.23 -7.10 -3.93
N THR A 125 -16.10 -5.82 -3.64
CA THR A 125 -16.93 -5.10 -2.67
C THR A 125 -17.76 -4.06 -3.41
N PRO A 126 -19.07 -4.27 -3.59
CA PRO A 126 -19.95 -3.34 -4.30
C PRO A 126 -19.94 -1.94 -3.68
N VAL A 127 -19.89 -0.91 -4.53
CA VAL A 127 -19.99 0.51 -4.13
C VAL A 127 -21.28 1.12 -4.70
N GLU A 128 -21.61 0.76 -5.94
CA GLU A 128 -22.82 1.22 -6.63
C GLU A 128 -23.48 0.08 -7.38
N MET A 129 -24.81 0.10 -7.39
CA MET A 129 -25.64 -0.91 -8.05
C MET A 129 -26.80 -0.26 -8.81
N GLU A 130 -27.10 -0.80 -9.99
CA GLU A 130 -28.31 -0.52 -10.76
C GLU A 130 -29.21 -1.75 -10.75
N GLY A 131 -30.27 -1.70 -9.95
CA GLY A 131 -31.10 -2.87 -9.67
C GLY A 131 -30.28 -3.98 -9.00
N THR A 132 -30.12 -5.11 -9.69
CA THR A 132 -29.31 -6.24 -9.21
C THR A 132 -27.88 -6.26 -9.77
N LYS A 133 -27.51 -5.28 -10.61
CA LYS A 133 -26.19 -5.23 -11.26
C LYS A 133 -25.24 -4.33 -10.49
N VAL A 134 -24.02 -4.80 -10.25
CA VAL A 134 -22.95 -3.98 -9.69
C VAL A 134 -22.30 -3.17 -10.82
N THR A 135 -22.36 -1.85 -10.74
CA THR A 135 -21.81 -0.92 -11.75
C THR A 135 -20.50 -0.30 -11.31
N LYS A 136 -20.26 -0.24 -10.00
CA LYS A 136 -19.03 0.27 -9.40
C LYS A 136 -18.65 -0.57 -8.19
N PHE A 137 -17.39 -0.96 -8.07
CA PHE A 137 -16.92 -1.78 -6.96
C PHE A 137 -15.45 -1.56 -6.65
N PHE A 138 -15.07 -1.90 -5.43
CA PHE A 138 -13.68 -2.11 -5.07
C PHE A 138 -13.27 -3.55 -5.36
N LEU A 139 -12.16 -3.73 -6.06
CA LEU A 139 -11.43 -4.98 -6.09
C LEU A 139 -10.39 -4.94 -4.96
N VAL A 140 -10.36 -5.99 -4.13
CA VAL A 140 -9.51 -6.08 -2.92
C VAL A 140 -8.81 -7.45 -2.83
N PRO A 141 -7.67 -7.55 -2.10
CA PRO A 141 -6.89 -8.80 -2.03
C PRO A 141 -7.54 -9.93 -1.24
N THR A 142 -8.38 -9.61 -0.25
CA THR A 142 -8.95 -10.59 0.68
C THR A 142 -10.44 -10.36 0.89
N ALA A 143 -11.21 -11.44 1.01
CA ALA A 143 -12.63 -11.37 1.34
C ALA A 143 -12.85 -10.69 2.70
N GLY A 144 -13.91 -9.89 2.82
CA GLY A 144 -14.25 -9.20 4.07
C GLY A 144 -13.35 -8.02 4.44
N ALA A 145 -12.43 -7.62 3.56
CA ALA A 145 -11.72 -6.35 3.70
C ALA A 145 -12.74 -5.22 3.89
N CYS A 146 -12.40 -4.26 4.76
CA CYS A 146 -13.23 -3.10 5.12
C CYS A 146 -14.42 -3.35 6.06
N ILE A 147 -14.66 -4.58 6.55
CA ILE A 147 -15.80 -4.87 7.44
C ILE A 147 -15.40 -5.03 8.91
N HIS A 148 -14.28 -5.70 9.20
CA HIS A 148 -13.83 -6.00 10.58
C HIS A 148 -12.35 -5.68 10.86
N THR A 149 -11.63 -5.25 9.83
CA THR A 149 -10.24 -4.81 9.90
C THR A 149 -10.15 -3.40 9.35
N PRO A 150 -9.13 -2.62 9.74
CA PRO A 150 -8.83 -1.36 9.08
C PRO A 150 -8.79 -1.57 7.55
N PRO A 151 -9.32 -0.62 6.75
CA PRO A 151 -9.31 -0.75 5.30
C PRO A 151 -7.87 -0.96 4.80
N PRO A 152 -7.67 -1.74 3.71
CA PRO A 152 -6.35 -1.91 3.12
C PRO A 152 -5.72 -0.55 2.74
N PRO A 153 -4.39 -0.48 2.62
CA PRO A 153 -3.72 0.71 2.08
C PRO A 153 -4.32 1.12 0.73
N PRO A 154 -4.38 2.42 0.38
CA PRO A 154 -4.99 2.88 -0.88
C PRO A 154 -4.40 2.21 -2.14
N ASN A 155 -3.12 1.89 -2.15
CA ASN A 155 -2.47 1.16 -3.24
C ASN A 155 -2.72 -0.36 -3.23
N GLN A 156 -3.65 -0.82 -2.38
CA GLN A 156 -4.16 -2.19 -2.28
C GLN A 156 -5.68 -2.25 -2.47
N ILE A 157 -6.25 -1.21 -3.09
CA ILE A 157 -7.67 -1.14 -3.47
C ILE A 157 -7.73 -0.63 -4.91
N VAL A 158 -8.48 -1.31 -5.77
CA VAL A 158 -8.74 -0.83 -7.14
C VAL A 158 -10.22 -0.47 -7.24
N LEU A 159 -10.51 0.80 -7.52
CA LEU A 159 -11.86 1.22 -7.88
C LEU A 159 -12.12 0.86 -9.34
N VAL A 160 -13.14 0.05 -9.59
CA VAL A 160 -13.54 -0.39 -10.92
C VAL A 160 -14.92 0.19 -11.23
N GLU A 161 -15.01 0.91 -12.34
CA GLU A 161 -16.27 1.33 -12.95
C GLU A 161 -16.53 0.45 -14.17
N TYR A 162 -17.66 -0.26 -14.14
CA TYR A 162 -18.04 -1.19 -15.20
C TYR A 162 -19.49 -0.95 -15.62
N PRO A 163 -19.75 0.11 -16.40
CA PRO A 163 -21.11 0.47 -16.83
C PRO A 163 -21.76 -0.55 -17.78
N GLN A 164 -20.98 -1.52 -18.29
CA GLN A 164 -21.43 -2.51 -19.26
C GLN A 164 -21.27 -3.93 -18.69
N TYR A 165 -21.96 -4.26 -17.59
CA TYR A 165 -22.05 -5.65 -17.15
C TYR A 165 -22.79 -6.50 -18.19
N ARG A 166 -22.05 -7.10 -19.13
CA ARG A 166 -22.54 -8.15 -20.00
C ARG A 166 -22.62 -9.41 -19.16
N ALA A 167 -23.83 -9.72 -18.70
CA ALA A 167 -24.12 -10.98 -18.02
C ALA A 167 -23.82 -12.15 -18.96
N SER A 168 -22.60 -12.69 -18.93
CA SER A 168 -22.41 -14.10 -19.22
C SER A 168 -22.57 -14.82 -17.88
N GLU A 169 -23.75 -15.42 -17.73
CA GLU A 169 -24.14 -16.49 -16.80
C GLU A 169 -23.29 -16.75 -15.54
N SER A 170 -23.96 -16.65 -14.38
CA SER A 170 -23.57 -17.32 -13.12
C SER A 170 -22.28 -16.83 -12.43
N CYS A 171 -22.44 -15.83 -11.55
CA CYS A 171 -21.50 -15.52 -10.47
C CYS A 171 -21.61 -16.59 -9.35
N HIS A 172 -21.25 -17.84 -9.65
CA HIS A 172 -21.08 -18.93 -8.67
C HIS A 172 -20.11 -20.00 -9.22
N THR A 173 -18.86 -19.63 -9.52
CA THR A 173 -17.82 -20.66 -9.69
C THR A 173 -16.45 -20.14 -9.28
N SER A 174 -15.93 -20.76 -8.22
CA SER A 174 -14.50 -20.84 -7.90
C SER A 174 -13.73 -21.21 -9.16
N MET A 175 -12.83 -20.35 -9.63
CA MET A 175 -11.82 -20.76 -10.61
C MET A 175 -10.69 -21.44 -9.83
N GLY A 176 -10.63 -22.77 -9.96
CA GLY A 176 -9.40 -23.54 -9.75
C GLY A 176 -8.40 -23.33 -10.88
#